data_AF-A0A850VCH1-F1
#
_entry.id   AF-A0A850VCH1-F1
#
_cell.length_a   1.000
_cell.length_b   1.000
_cell.length_c   1.000
_cell.angle_alpha   90.00
_cell.angle_beta   90.00
_cell.angle_gamma   90.00
#
_symmetry.space_group_name_H-M   'P 1'
#
loop_
_entity.id
_entity.type
_entity.pdbx_description
1 polymer ?
#
loop_
_entity_poly.entity_id
_entity_poly.type
_entity_poly.pdbx_seq_one_letter_code
_entity_poly.pdbx_strand_id
1 'polypeptide(L)'
;AVEETELLQKLYNLLEAKGFQTRMEGVALLQDLCKNSPQLISTNIVQIFDYFVLRISDSHKKVKQKALDVLAEIVGVLKDALNPVIIGLVEGITKNLNSKDPRVRAT
;
A
#
# COMPACT_ATOMS: atom_id res chain seq x y z
N ALA A 1 4.23 0.66 -22.12
CA ALA A 1 4.77 -0.72 -22.15
C ALA A 1 6.11 -0.85 -21.43
N VAL A 2 7.25 -0.42 -22.00
CA VAL A 2 8.57 -0.53 -21.31
C VAL A 2 8.65 0.41 -20.11
N GLU A 3 8.28 1.68 -20.28
CA GLU A 3 8.32 2.69 -19.21
C GLU A 3 7.43 2.35 -18.00
N GLU A 4 6.21 1.83 -18.24
CA GLU A 4 5.30 1.38 -17.18
C GLU A 4 5.87 0.17 -16.42
N THR A 5 6.55 -0.73 -17.13
CA THR A 5 7.19 -1.90 -16.51
C THR A 5 8.35 -1.46 -15.62
N GLU A 6 9.18 -0.53 -16.07
CA GLU A 6 10.26 0.06 -15.27
C GLU A 6 9.73 0.80 -14.04
N LEU A 7 8.61 1.52 -14.19
CA LEU A 7 7.96 2.23 -13.11
C LEU A 7 7.41 1.28 -12.04
N LEU A 8 6.76 0.19 -12.45
CA LEU A 8 6.29 -0.86 -11.55
C LEU A 8 7.47 -1.56 -10.86
N GLN A 9 8.54 -1.88 -11.59
CA GLN A 9 9.72 -2.49 -11.00
C GLN A 9 10.37 -1.57 -9.96
N LYS A 10 10.43 -0.27 -10.25
CA LYS A 10 10.89 0.75 -9.28
C LYS A 10 10.00 0.73 -8.03
N LEU A 11 8.68 0.72 -8.21
CA LEU A 11 7.73 0.65 -7.09
C LEU A 11 7.98 -0.59 -6.22
N TYR A 12 8.11 -1.78 -6.81
CA TYR A 12 8.34 -3.03 -6.09
C TYR A 12 9.66 -2.99 -5.30
N ASN A 13 10.75 -2.55 -5.95
CA ASN A 13 12.06 -2.40 -5.32
C ASN A 13 12.02 -1.46 -4.10
N LEU A 14 11.28 -0.36 -4.19
CA LEU A 14 11.12 0.59 -3.08
C LEU A 14 10.31 -0.03 -1.93
N LEU A 15 9.20 -0.70 -2.24
CA LEU A 15 8.36 -1.33 -1.23
C LEU A 15 9.13 -2.43 -0.47
N GLU A 16 9.93 -3.26 -1.16
CA GLU A 16 10.70 -4.35 -0.55
C GLU A 16 12.01 -3.91 0.13
N ALA A 17 12.38 -2.64 0.04
CA ALA A 17 13.67 -2.16 0.52
C ALA A 17 13.89 -2.47 2.02
N LYS A 18 15.15 -2.79 2.37
CA LYS A 18 15.54 -3.03 3.77
C LYS A 18 15.41 -1.78 4.64
N GLY A 19 15.75 -0.62 4.09
CA GLY A 19 15.69 0.67 4.78
C GLY A 19 14.26 1.20 4.90
N PHE A 20 13.85 1.63 6.10
CA PHE A 20 12.48 2.10 6.31
C PHE A 20 12.17 3.39 5.53
N GLN A 21 13.17 4.26 5.31
CA GLN A 21 13.01 5.49 4.53
C GLN A 21 12.66 5.16 3.07
N THR A 22 13.37 4.22 2.46
CA THR A 22 13.11 3.78 1.09
C THR A 22 11.73 3.12 0.96
N ARG A 23 11.28 2.37 1.98
CA ARG A 23 9.90 1.87 2.00
C ARG A 23 8.86 2.98 2.10
N MET A 24 9.14 4.07 2.83
CA MET A 24 8.26 5.25 2.87
C MET A 24 8.15 5.89 1.49
N GLU A 25 9.25 5.99 0.74
CA GLU A 25 9.26 6.48 -0.64
C GLU A 25 8.42 5.58 -1.54
N GLY A 26 8.51 4.25 -1.39
CA GLY A 26 7.66 3.31 -2.12
C GLY A 26 6.17 3.50 -1.83
N VAL A 27 5.79 3.73 -0.57
CA VAL A 27 4.40 4.01 -0.18
C VAL A 27 3.93 5.36 -0.75
N ALA A 28 4.79 6.38 -0.75
CA ALA A 28 4.48 7.67 -1.35
C ALA A 28 4.32 7.58 -2.88
N LEU A 29 5.20 6.82 -3.55
CA LEU A 29 5.08 6.57 -4.98
C LEU A 29 3.78 5.84 -5.32
N LEU A 30 3.39 4.82 -4.54
CA LEU A 30 2.12 4.14 -4.73
C LEU A 30 0.94 5.11 -4.64
N GLN A 31 0.94 6.00 -3.63
CA GLN A 31 -0.09 7.02 -3.47
C GLN A 31 -0.21 7.91 -4.72
N ASP A 32 0.92 8.38 -5.24
CA ASP A 32 0.94 9.23 -6.44
C ASP A 32 0.46 8.47 -7.68
N LEU A 33 0.83 7.20 -7.84
CA LEU A 33 0.38 6.38 -8.97
C LEU A 33 -1.11 6.07 -8.90
N CYS A 34 -1.67 5.84 -7.71
CA CYS A 34 -3.12 5.69 -7.55
C CYS A 34 -3.87 6.96 -8.00
N LYS A 35 -3.34 8.15 -7.69
CA LYS A 35 -3.97 9.43 -8.04
C LYS A 35 -3.81 9.79 -9.52
N ASN A 36 -2.62 9.58 -10.08
CA ASN A 36 -2.25 10.07 -11.40
C ASN A 36 -2.37 9.01 -12.51
N SER A 37 -2.38 7.72 -12.14
CA SER A 37 -2.43 6.61 -13.10
C SER A 37 -3.26 5.42 -12.56
N PRO A 38 -4.53 5.63 -12.14
CA PRO A 38 -5.34 4.58 -11.50
C PRO A 38 -5.55 3.35 -12.38
N GLN A 39 -5.53 3.48 -13.70
CA GLN A 39 -5.66 2.36 -14.65
C GLN A 39 -4.43 1.44 -14.63
N LEU A 40 -3.22 2.00 -14.52
CA LEU A 40 -2.00 1.21 -14.36
C LEU A 40 -2.06 0.39 -13.06
N ILE A 41 -2.51 1.02 -11.98
CA ILE A 41 -2.67 0.38 -10.68
C ILE A 41 -3.74 -0.72 -10.74
N SER A 42 -4.90 -0.42 -11.31
CA SER A 42 -6.01 -1.38 -11.40
C SER A 42 -5.64 -2.61 -12.22
N THR A 43 -4.87 -2.43 -13.31
CA THR A 43 -4.40 -3.53 -14.17
C THR A 43 -3.43 -4.46 -13.45
N ASN A 44 -2.64 -3.93 -12.49
CA ASN A 44 -1.60 -4.67 -11.78
C ASN A 44 -1.92 -4.85 -10.29
N ILE A 45 -3.21 -4.72 -9.93
CA ILE A 45 -3.64 -4.53 -8.54
C ILE A 45 -3.18 -5.65 -7.61
N VAL A 46 -3.26 -6.90 -8.07
CA VAL A 46 -2.92 -8.08 -7.27
C VAL A 46 -1.44 -8.03 -6.86
N GLN A 47 -0.53 -7.93 -7.83
CA GLN A 47 0.90 -7.91 -7.56
C GLN A 47 1.32 -6.68 -6.74
N ILE A 48 0.76 -5.50 -7.02
CA ILE A 48 1.04 -4.29 -6.24
C ILE A 48 0.63 -4.50 -4.77
N PHE A 49 -0.53 -5.10 -4.53
CA PHE A 49 -1.05 -5.30 -3.18
C PHE A 49 -0.35 -6.44 -2.44
N ASP A 50 0.21 -7.44 -3.13
CA ASP A 50 1.11 -8.43 -2.52
C ASP A 50 2.29 -7.74 -1.80
N TYR A 51 2.82 -6.66 -2.36
CA TYR A 51 3.86 -5.85 -1.72
C TYR A 51 3.31 -4.84 -0.71
N PHE A 52 2.16 -4.22 -1.00
CA PHE A 52 1.61 -3.15 -0.15
C PHE A 52 1.05 -3.67 1.18
N VAL A 53 0.43 -4.85 1.21
CA VAL A 53 -0.08 -5.46 2.45
C VAL A 53 1.04 -5.69 3.47
N LEU A 54 2.26 -5.97 3.00
CA LEU A 54 3.44 -6.06 3.86
C LEU A 54 3.79 -4.72 4.53
N ARG A 55 3.46 -3.59 3.88
CA ARG A 55 3.66 -2.24 4.44
C ARG A 55 2.57 -1.87 5.43
N ILE A 56 1.34 -2.31 5.20
CA ILE A 56 0.25 -2.19 6.18
C ILE A 56 0.64 -2.92 7.49
N SER A 57 1.33 -4.05 7.38
CA SER A 57 1.80 -4.84 8.53
C SER A 57 3.27 -4.59 8.90
N ASP A 58 3.88 -3.48 8.46
CA ASP A 58 5.33 -3.27 8.58
C ASP A 58 5.80 -3.27 10.05
N SER A 59 7.03 -3.74 10.30
CA SER A 59 7.62 -3.71 11.65
C SER A 59 7.97 -2.28 12.08
N HIS A 60 8.25 -1.38 11.15
CA HIS A 60 8.58 0.01 11.43
C HIS A 60 7.30 0.88 11.48
N LYS A 61 7.03 1.46 12.65
CA LYS A 61 5.77 2.19 12.94
C LYS A 61 5.47 3.32 11.95
N LYS A 62 6.49 4.06 11.48
CA LYS A 62 6.27 5.16 10.50
C LYS A 62 5.82 4.65 9.14
N VAL A 63 6.39 3.53 8.68
CA VAL A 63 6.04 2.91 7.38
C VAL A 63 4.61 2.41 7.44
N LYS A 64 4.30 1.67 8.51
CA LYS A 64 2.95 1.20 8.81
C LYS A 64 1.92 2.32 8.81
N GLN A 65 2.15 3.38 9.58
CA GLN A 65 1.19 4.48 9.68
C GLN A 65 0.98 5.14 8.32
N LYS A 66 2.06 5.45 7.59
CA LYS A 66 1.96 6.04 6.25
C LYS A 66 1.21 5.12 5.28
N ALA A 67 1.40 3.80 5.35
CA ALA A 67 0.65 2.84 4.54
C ALA A 67 -0.85 2.84 4.87
N LEU A 68 -1.22 2.91 6.16
CA LEU A 68 -2.62 3.01 6.58
C LEU A 68 -3.26 4.32 6.12
N ASP A 69 -2.55 5.45 6.25
CA ASP A 69 -3.02 6.76 5.78
C ASP A 69 -3.24 6.74 4.26
N VAL A 70 -2.27 6.20 3.50
CA VAL A 70 -2.39 6.05 2.05
C VAL A 70 -3.53 5.13 1.67
N LEU A 71 -3.73 4.02 2.39
CA LEU A 71 -4.86 3.12 2.14
C LEU A 71 -6.19 3.86 2.27
N ALA A 72 -6.38 4.63 3.34
CA ALA A 72 -7.59 5.42 3.56
C ALA A 72 -7.86 6.41 2.41
N GLU A 73 -6.81 7.00 1.84
CA GLU A 73 -6.94 7.90 0.69
C GLU A 73 -7.26 7.17 -0.63
N ILE A 74 -6.62 6.03 -0.92
CA ILE A 74 -6.74 5.37 -2.23
C ILE A 74 -7.98 4.48 -2.34
N VAL A 75 -8.64 4.11 -1.23
CA VAL A 75 -9.89 3.34 -1.26
C VAL A 75 -10.95 4.03 -2.11
N GLY A 76 -11.13 5.34 -1.94
CA GLY A 76 -12.09 6.12 -2.74
C GLY A 76 -11.68 6.31 -4.20
N VAL A 77 -10.38 6.18 -4.51
CA VAL A 77 -9.84 6.33 -5.87
C VAL A 77 -9.99 5.03 -6.66
N LEU A 78 -9.63 3.90 -6.06
CA LEU A 78 -9.59 2.59 -6.72
C LEU A 78 -10.95 1.86 -6.70
N LYS A 79 -11.80 2.11 -5.69
CA LYS A 79 -13.17 1.57 -5.61
C LYS A 79 -13.22 0.07 -5.90
N ASP A 80 -14.01 -0.34 -6.90
CA ASP A 80 -14.22 -1.74 -7.28
C ASP A 80 -12.96 -2.45 -7.79
N ALA A 81 -11.92 -1.69 -8.20
CA ALA A 81 -10.64 -2.28 -8.57
C ALA A 81 -9.96 -3.00 -7.39
N LEU A 82 -10.36 -2.68 -6.15
CA LEU A 82 -9.86 -3.36 -4.95
C LEU A 82 -10.47 -4.74 -4.74
N ASN A 83 -11.58 -5.09 -5.40
CA ASN A 83 -12.30 -6.35 -5.16
C ASN A 83 -11.40 -7.60 -5.13
N PRO A 84 -10.41 -7.78 -6.03
CA PRO A 84 -9.53 -8.94 -6.00
C PRO A 84 -8.61 -9.02 -4.76
N VAL A 85 -8.40 -7.90 -4.06
CA VAL A 85 -7.40 -7.78 -2.98
C VAL A 85 -8.02 -7.45 -1.61
N ILE A 86 -9.35 -7.32 -1.52
CA ILE A 86 -10.07 -6.97 -0.28
C ILE A 86 -9.73 -7.93 0.86
N ILE A 87 -9.68 -9.24 0.60
CA ILE A 87 -9.43 -10.24 1.66
C ILE A 87 -8.06 -10.00 2.31
N GLY A 88 -7.00 -9.88 1.50
CA GLY A 88 -5.65 -9.62 2.01
C GLY A 88 -5.52 -8.28 2.72
N LEU A 89 -6.25 -7.25 2.25
CA LEU A 89 -6.32 -5.97 2.94
C LEU A 89 -6.97 -6.08 4.33
N VAL A 90 -8.13 -6.74 4.42
CA VAL A 90 -8.82 -6.94 5.69
C VAL A 90 -7.91 -7.66 6.69
N GLU A 91 -7.27 -8.76 6.29
CA GLU A 91 -6.32 -9.48 7.14
C GLU A 91 -5.15 -8.62 7.61
N GLY A 92 -4.59 -7.80 6.72
CA GLY A 92 -3.52 -6.85 7.04
C GLY A 92 -3.95 -5.79 8.05
N ILE A 93 -5.17 -5.23 7.90
CA ILE A 93 -5.70 -4.20 8.79
C ILE A 93 -6.07 -4.78 10.16
N THR A 94 -6.71 -5.96 10.23
CA THR A 94 -7.12 -6.58 11.49
C THR A 94 -5.92 -6.82 12.42
N LYS A 95 -4.76 -7.19 11.86
CA LYS A 95 -3.49 -7.32 12.62
C LYS A 95 -3.06 -6.01 13.28
N ASN A 96 -3.44 -4.86 12.73
CA ASN A 96 -3.13 -3.54 13.28
C ASN A 96 -4.15 -3.08 14.34
N LEU A 97 -5.42 -3.43 14.20
CA LEU A 97 -6.46 -3.15 15.20
C LEU A 97 -6.21 -3.85 16.54
N ASN A 98 -5.55 -5.02 16.52
CA ASN A 98 -5.13 -5.74 17.72
C ASN A 98 -3.83 -5.19 18.36
N SER A 99 -3.27 -4.09 17.83
CA SER A 99 -2.09 -3.48 18.43
C SER A 99 -2.46 -2.62 19.65
N LYS A 100 -1.63 -2.62 20.69
CA LYS A 100 -1.84 -1.82 21.92
C LYS A 100 -1.69 -0.29 21.69
N ASP A 101 -1.66 0.19 20.44
CA ASP A 101 -1.51 1.62 20.13
C ASP A 101 -2.86 2.35 20.32
N PRO A 102 -2.97 3.33 21.23
CA PRO A 102 -4.22 4.03 21.52
C PRO A 102 -4.82 4.76 20.31
N ARG A 103 -4.02 5.05 19.28
CA ARG A 103 -4.49 5.73 18.05
C ARG A 103 -5.23 4.81 17.09
N VAL A 104 -5.27 3.51 17.37
CA VAL A 104 -5.95 2.49 16.57
C VAL A 104 -7.20 2.00 17.29
N ARG A 105 -8.03 2.94 17.76
CA ARG A 105 -9.38 2.63 18.25
C ARG A 105 -10.38 3.27 17.29
N ALA A 106 -11.24 2.45 16.70
CA ALA A 106 -12.45 2.94 16.06
C ALA A 106 -13.31 3.56 17.16
N THR A 107 -13.59 4.86 17.06
CA THR A 107 -14.59 5.57 17.87
C THR A 107 -15.88 5.65 17.09
#